data_AF-A0A857D724-F1
#
_entry.id   AF-A0A857D724-F1
#
_cell.length_a   1.000
_cell.length_b   1.000
_cell.length_c   1.000
_cell.angle_alpha   90.00
_cell.angle_beta   90.00
_cell.angle_gamma   90.00
#
_symmetry.space_group_name_H-M   'P 1'
#
loop_
_entity.id
_entity.type
_entity.pdbx_description
1 polymer ?
#
loop_
_entity_poly.entity_id
_entity_poly.type
_entity_poly.pdbx_seq_one_letter_code
_entity_poly.pdbx_strand_id
1 'polypeptide(L)'
;MTSNSQISKKPPSHPGKPPHKDMVWIPERTFQMGADNSKYPEEAPAHWVTVSGFWMDKYLVTNKQFQKFVKETGYVTFAEKPPKAEDYPDADPAMLVPGSAVFVKPDRPVDPRTLCWWQYVPGADWQHPEGPNSSIKNRENFPVVHIVYEDALAYAKWAGKELPTEAQWELAARGGLDGADFAWGNEFMPNGKVMANTWQGRFPWENLKHHPPGTETVGSYPANGYGLYDMIGNVWEWTTDWYREKHPENPTKACCTPKNPRGGTEADSYNRKLSPSMQKPRKVLKGGSFLCSPNYCARYRPAARHPEDIDTSTNHIGFRTIVCPSVTIEQD
;
A
#
# COMPACT_ATOMS: atom_id res chain seq x y z
N MET A 1 44.25 -28.18 -9.70
CA MET A 1 43.05 -28.19 -10.56
C MET A 1 41.86 -27.81 -9.69
N THR A 2 41.54 -26.52 -9.60
CA THR A 2 40.39 -26.01 -8.86
C THR A 2 39.23 -25.84 -9.84
N SER A 3 38.23 -26.71 -9.71
CA SER A 3 37.01 -26.71 -10.51
C SER A 3 36.15 -25.50 -10.12
N ASN A 4 36.21 -24.43 -10.93
CA ASN A 4 35.24 -23.35 -10.89
C ASN A 4 33.89 -23.88 -11.43
N SER A 5 33.00 -24.23 -10.52
CA SER A 5 31.58 -24.42 -10.81
C SER A 5 30.98 -23.05 -11.19
N GLN A 6 31.03 -22.72 -12.48
CA GLN A 6 30.22 -21.65 -13.05
C GLN A 6 28.74 -22.07 -12.93
N ILE A 7 28.07 -21.55 -11.90
CA ILE A 7 26.62 -21.60 -11.82
C ILE A 7 26.10 -20.77 -12.99
N SER A 8 25.68 -21.45 -14.06
CA SER A 8 24.94 -20.87 -15.17
C SER A 8 23.67 -20.22 -14.62
N LYS A 9 23.70 -18.90 -14.36
CA LYS A 9 22.50 -18.10 -14.11
C LYS A 9 21.75 -17.94 -15.44
N LYS A 10 20.95 -18.93 -15.79
CA LYS A 10 19.88 -18.75 -16.78
C LYS A 10 19.03 -17.58 -16.26
N PRO A 11 18.84 -16.48 -17.00
CA PRO A 11 17.93 -15.43 -16.54
C PRO A 11 16.55 -16.06 -16.30
N PRO A 12 15.86 -15.74 -15.19
CA PRO A 12 14.54 -16.29 -14.91
C PRO A 12 13.66 -16.06 -16.14
N SER A 13 13.00 -17.13 -16.58
CA SER A 13 12.20 -17.13 -17.81
C SER A 13 11.18 -16.00 -17.78
N HIS A 14 11.35 -15.01 -18.65
CA HIS A 14 10.36 -13.96 -18.86
C HIS A 14 9.08 -14.64 -19.39
N PRO A 15 7.92 -14.52 -18.72
CA PRO A 15 6.74 -15.34 -19.04
C PRO A 15 5.97 -14.82 -20.27
N GLY A 16 6.66 -14.27 -21.26
CA GLY A 16 6.04 -13.72 -22.47
C GLY A 16 5.40 -12.34 -22.26
N LYS A 17 4.27 -12.09 -22.95
CA LYS A 17 3.57 -10.79 -22.94
C LYS A 17 2.81 -10.58 -21.62
N PRO A 18 2.66 -9.34 -21.15
CA PRO A 18 1.87 -9.06 -19.95
C PRO A 18 0.40 -9.46 -20.16
N PRO A 19 -0.28 -10.01 -19.14
CA PRO A 19 -1.68 -10.43 -19.22
C PRO A 19 -2.64 -9.25 -19.40
N HIS A 20 -2.25 -8.06 -18.92
CA HIS A 20 -2.97 -6.81 -19.12
C HIS A 20 -2.03 -5.70 -19.57
N LYS A 21 -2.58 -4.66 -20.21
CA LYS A 21 -1.83 -3.44 -20.49
C LYS A 21 -1.28 -2.85 -19.19
N ASP A 22 -0.08 -2.28 -19.27
CA ASP A 22 0.56 -1.55 -18.17
C ASP A 22 0.89 -2.38 -16.92
N MET A 23 1.17 -3.67 -17.11
CA MET A 23 1.84 -4.50 -16.10
C MET A 23 3.33 -4.68 -16.42
N VAL A 24 4.14 -4.84 -15.39
CA VAL A 24 5.58 -5.18 -15.46
C VAL A 24 5.85 -6.51 -14.80
N TRP A 25 6.81 -7.26 -15.34
CA TRP A 25 7.23 -8.53 -14.79
C TRP A 25 8.24 -8.28 -13.66
N ILE A 26 7.93 -8.80 -12.47
CA ILE A 26 8.84 -8.83 -11.33
C ILE A 26 9.43 -10.24 -11.28
N PRO A 27 10.76 -10.40 -11.51
CA PRO A 27 11.37 -11.72 -11.55
C PRO A 27 11.40 -12.38 -10.17
N GLU A 28 11.41 -13.72 -10.14
CA GLU A 28 11.63 -14.46 -8.90
C GLU A 28 12.94 -14.02 -8.25
N ARG A 29 12.88 -13.74 -6.94
CA ARG A 29 14.05 -13.31 -6.17
C ARG A 29 13.96 -13.76 -4.72
N THR A 30 15.10 -14.19 -4.20
CA THR A 30 15.34 -14.23 -2.76
C THR A 30 15.92 -12.88 -2.33
N PHE A 31 15.26 -12.18 -1.41
CA PHE A 31 15.68 -10.86 -0.94
C PHE A 31 15.50 -10.73 0.57
N GLN A 32 16.16 -9.73 1.15
CA GLN A 32 15.98 -9.38 2.55
C GLN A 32 14.79 -8.43 2.69
N MET A 33 13.73 -8.93 3.33
CA MET A 33 12.50 -8.20 3.66
C MET A 33 12.62 -7.59 5.06
N GLY A 34 12.07 -6.38 5.24
CA GLY A 34 12.16 -5.63 6.50
C GLY A 34 13.46 -4.84 6.65
N ALA A 35 13.71 -4.35 7.86
CA ALA A 35 14.88 -3.56 8.22
C ALA A 35 15.19 -3.66 9.73
N ASP A 36 16.44 -4.01 10.09
CA ASP A 36 16.86 -4.13 11.50
C ASP A 36 17.13 -2.77 12.17
N ASN A 37 17.64 -1.81 11.40
CA ASN A 37 18.13 -0.52 11.92
C ASN A 37 17.16 0.64 11.65
N SER A 38 15.86 0.36 11.56
CA SER A 38 14.85 1.39 11.37
C SER A 38 14.39 1.97 12.72
N LYS A 39 13.81 3.17 12.71
CA LYS A 39 13.16 3.75 13.90
C LYS A 39 11.80 3.10 14.24
N TYR A 40 11.39 2.09 13.48
CA TYR A 40 10.09 1.42 13.54
C TYR A 40 10.30 -0.07 13.88
N PRO A 41 10.11 -0.45 15.16
CA PRO A 41 10.38 -1.81 15.62
C PRO A 41 9.64 -2.90 14.85
N GLU A 42 8.49 -2.60 14.27
CA GLU A 42 7.66 -3.52 13.50
C GLU A 42 8.28 -3.95 12.16
N GLU A 43 9.28 -3.23 11.67
CA GLU A 43 10.02 -3.53 10.43
C GLU A 43 11.12 -4.58 10.65
N ALA A 44 11.42 -4.90 11.91
CA ALA A 44 12.43 -5.87 12.31
C ALA A 44 11.80 -7.23 12.70
N PRO A 45 12.60 -8.32 12.68
CA PRO A 45 13.93 -8.40 12.08
C PRO A 45 13.87 -8.42 10.54
N ALA A 46 14.96 -7.95 9.93
CA ALA A 46 15.18 -8.14 8.51
C ALA A 46 15.45 -9.63 8.22
N HIS A 47 14.68 -10.23 7.32
CA HIS A 47 14.66 -11.67 7.11
C HIS A 47 14.61 -12.04 5.63
N TRP A 48 15.19 -13.17 5.28
CA TRP A 48 15.24 -13.67 3.92
C TRP A 48 13.91 -14.30 3.54
N VAL A 49 13.38 -13.93 2.38
CA VAL A 49 12.21 -14.55 1.77
C VAL A 49 12.45 -14.75 0.28
N THR A 50 11.88 -15.81 -0.27
CA THR A 50 11.86 -16.06 -1.73
C THR A 50 10.48 -15.73 -2.26
N VAL A 51 10.38 -14.83 -3.22
CA VAL A 51 9.12 -14.50 -3.89
C VAL A 51 9.22 -14.93 -5.35
N SER A 52 8.32 -15.80 -5.78
CA SER A 52 8.18 -16.23 -7.16
C SER A 52 7.78 -15.08 -8.07
N GLY A 53 8.17 -15.15 -9.33
CA GLY A 53 7.91 -14.07 -10.27
C GLY A 53 6.41 -13.85 -10.50
N PHE A 54 6.02 -12.59 -10.68
CA PHE A 54 4.63 -12.17 -10.87
C PHE A 54 4.57 -10.91 -11.73
N TRP A 55 3.40 -10.65 -12.31
CA TRP A 55 3.11 -9.38 -12.98
C TRP A 55 2.52 -8.40 -11.97
N MET A 56 2.94 -7.14 -12.00
CA MET A 56 2.38 -6.07 -11.16
C MET A 56 1.97 -4.88 -12.02
N ASP A 57 0.86 -4.23 -11.67
CA ASP A 57 0.47 -2.96 -12.27
C ASP A 57 1.56 -1.89 -12.10
N LYS A 58 1.89 -1.19 -13.19
CA LYS A 58 2.85 -0.07 -13.20
C LYS A 58 2.43 1.06 -12.28
N TYR A 59 1.13 1.29 -12.17
CA TYR A 59 0.51 2.41 -11.49
C TYR A 59 -0.49 1.91 -10.46
N LEU A 60 -0.82 2.76 -9.50
CA LEU A 60 -2.00 2.61 -8.64
C LEU A 60 -3.27 2.54 -9.49
N VAL A 61 -4.31 1.88 -8.97
CA VAL A 61 -5.64 1.88 -9.62
C VAL A 61 -6.17 3.31 -9.63
N THR A 62 -6.56 3.78 -10.81
CA THR A 62 -7.02 5.15 -11.04
C THR A 62 -8.53 5.29 -10.87
N ASN A 63 -9.00 6.51 -10.61
CA ASN A 63 -10.42 6.85 -10.59
C ASN A 63 -11.16 6.39 -11.86
N LYS A 64 -10.54 6.54 -13.04
CA LYS A 64 -11.12 6.08 -14.31
C LYS A 64 -11.33 4.56 -14.36
N GLN A 65 -10.36 3.81 -13.87
CA GLN A 65 -10.43 2.36 -13.84
C GLN A 65 -11.48 1.89 -12.81
N PHE A 66 -11.51 2.50 -11.63
CA PHE A 66 -12.50 2.18 -10.61
C PHE A 66 -13.92 2.58 -11.03
N GLN A 67 -14.10 3.72 -11.69
CA GLN A 67 -15.37 4.13 -12.28
C GLN A 67 -15.89 3.12 -13.31
N LYS A 68 -15.00 2.53 -14.12
CA LYS A 68 -15.37 1.45 -15.05
C LYS A 68 -15.89 0.22 -14.28
N PHE A 69 -15.18 -0.21 -13.24
CA PHE A 69 -15.61 -1.30 -12.36
C PHE A 69 -17.00 -1.05 -11.77
N VAL A 70 -17.21 0.11 -11.15
CA VAL A 70 -18.51 0.49 -10.56
C VAL A 70 -19.61 0.52 -11.62
N LYS A 71 -19.35 1.10 -12.79
CA LYS A 71 -20.32 1.17 -13.89
C LYS A 71 -20.74 -0.20 -14.42
N GLU A 72 -19.80 -1.16 -14.50
CA GLU A 72 -20.07 -2.50 -15.04
C GLU A 72 -20.73 -3.44 -14.02
N THR A 73 -20.55 -3.19 -12.73
CA THR A 73 -20.98 -4.11 -11.67
C THR A 73 -22.11 -3.57 -10.80
N GLY A 74 -22.34 -2.26 -10.80
CA GLY A 74 -23.20 -1.60 -9.83
C GLY A 74 -22.65 -1.63 -8.40
N TYR A 75 -21.33 -1.82 -8.24
CA TYR A 75 -20.70 -1.91 -6.92
C TYR A 75 -20.88 -0.62 -6.12
N VAL A 76 -21.21 -0.77 -4.84
CA VAL A 76 -21.31 0.33 -3.85
C VAL A 76 -20.23 0.08 -2.81
N THR A 77 -19.34 1.04 -2.61
CA THR A 77 -18.21 0.91 -1.69
C THR A 77 -18.65 0.88 -0.24
N PHE A 78 -17.73 0.58 0.66
CA PHE A 78 -17.98 0.69 2.09
C PHE A 78 -18.33 2.13 2.52
N ALA A 79 -17.60 3.13 2.02
CA ALA A 79 -17.84 4.54 2.35
C ALA A 79 -19.21 5.06 1.88
N GLU A 80 -19.79 4.45 0.84
CA GLU A 80 -21.11 4.80 0.31
C GLU A 80 -22.27 4.16 1.12
N LYS A 81 -21.98 3.32 2.12
CA LYS A 81 -22.99 2.64 2.97
C LYS A 81 -23.02 3.23 4.38
N PRO A 82 -24.21 3.34 5.01
CA PRO A 82 -24.28 3.66 6.44
C PRO A 82 -23.55 2.58 7.26
N PRO A 83 -22.64 2.97 8.19
CA PRO A 83 -22.03 2.05 9.13
C PRO A 83 -23.09 1.35 9.99
N LYS A 84 -22.86 0.08 10.32
CA LYS A 84 -23.75 -0.67 11.22
C LYS A 84 -23.49 -0.27 12.66
N ALA A 85 -24.55 0.03 13.41
CA ALA A 85 -24.41 0.47 14.80
C ALA A 85 -23.74 -0.59 15.69
N GLU A 86 -23.95 -1.88 15.40
CA GLU A 86 -23.36 -2.99 16.14
C GLU A 86 -21.83 -3.04 16.01
N ASP A 87 -21.30 -2.53 14.90
CA ASP A 87 -19.87 -2.48 14.62
C ASP A 87 -19.16 -1.29 15.32
N TYR A 88 -19.92 -0.27 15.73
CA TYR A 88 -19.43 0.98 16.34
C TYR A 88 -20.29 1.40 17.55
N PRO A 89 -20.29 0.61 18.64
CA PRO A 89 -21.21 0.82 19.76
C PRO A 89 -21.01 2.14 20.52
N ASP A 90 -19.83 2.74 20.42
CA ASP A 90 -19.47 4.00 21.08
C ASP A 90 -19.61 5.23 20.14
N ALA A 91 -20.03 5.02 18.89
CA ALA A 91 -20.21 6.11 17.94
C ALA A 91 -21.51 6.89 18.22
N ASP A 92 -21.47 8.20 17.97
CA ASP A 92 -22.69 9.02 17.92
C ASP A 92 -23.61 8.48 16.82
N PRO A 93 -24.86 8.05 17.12
CA PRO A 93 -25.78 7.56 16.10
C PRO A 93 -26.04 8.53 14.95
N ALA A 94 -25.92 9.84 15.17
CA ALA A 94 -26.05 10.84 14.11
C ALA A 94 -24.89 10.81 13.11
N MET A 95 -23.76 10.20 13.48
CA MET A 95 -22.57 10.03 12.64
C MET A 95 -22.57 8.70 11.87
N LEU A 96 -23.53 7.80 12.12
CA LEU A 96 -23.70 6.54 11.39
C LEU A 96 -24.42 6.74 10.04
N VAL A 97 -23.82 7.58 9.20
CA VAL A 97 -24.28 7.89 7.83
C VAL A 97 -23.20 7.48 6.82
N PRO A 98 -23.45 7.41 5.50
CA PRO A 98 -22.38 7.22 4.53
C PRO A 98 -21.32 8.32 4.65
N GLY A 99 -20.05 7.96 4.54
CA GLY A 99 -18.93 8.87 4.70
C GLY A 99 -17.62 8.16 4.99
N SER A 100 -16.56 8.96 5.11
CA SER A 100 -15.20 8.46 5.24
C SER A 100 -14.34 9.43 6.04
N ALA A 101 -13.19 8.96 6.53
CA ALA A 101 -12.23 9.81 7.21
C ALA A 101 -11.41 10.63 6.21
N VAL A 102 -11.44 11.95 6.35
CA VAL A 102 -10.77 12.91 5.46
C VAL A 102 -9.72 13.67 6.24
N PHE A 103 -8.53 13.79 5.66
CA PHE A 103 -7.53 14.72 6.17
C PHE A 103 -7.96 16.17 5.89
N VAL A 104 -8.13 16.94 6.94
CA VAL A 104 -8.41 18.38 6.92
C VAL A 104 -7.21 19.11 7.51
N LYS A 105 -6.46 19.81 6.66
CA LYS A 105 -5.25 20.52 7.07
C LYS A 105 -5.56 21.59 8.12
N PRO A 106 -4.95 21.55 9.32
CA PRO A 106 -5.05 22.65 10.26
C PRO A 106 -4.47 23.95 9.69
N ASP A 107 -5.05 25.07 10.06
CA ASP A 107 -4.62 26.43 9.69
C ASP A 107 -3.53 26.98 10.61
N ARG A 108 -3.24 26.29 11.71
CA ARG A 108 -2.28 26.65 12.75
C ARG A 108 -1.46 25.45 13.23
N PRO A 109 -0.33 25.68 13.92
CA PRO A 109 0.40 24.61 14.59
C PRO A 109 -0.49 23.85 15.58
N VAL A 110 -0.43 22.53 15.52
CA VAL A 110 -1.12 21.60 16.42
C VAL A 110 -0.19 20.45 16.80
N ASP A 111 -0.46 19.80 17.93
CA ASP A 111 0.27 18.61 18.36
C ASP A 111 -0.10 17.40 17.48
N PRO A 112 0.89 16.76 16.81
CA PRO A 112 0.64 15.60 15.96
C PRO A 112 0.07 14.35 16.67
N ARG A 113 0.02 14.34 18.00
CA ARG A 113 -0.57 13.23 18.77
C ARG A 113 -2.08 13.33 18.92
N THR A 114 -2.65 14.50 18.62
CA THR A 114 -4.10 14.76 18.77
C THR A 114 -4.94 14.19 17.63
N LEU A 115 -4.32 13.93 16.48
CA LEU A 115 -4.98 13.45 15.26
C LEU A 115 -6.16 14.33 14.81
N CYS A 116 -6.23 15.59 15.25
CA CYS A 116 -7.37 16.49 15.04
C CYS A 116 -7.64 16.86 13.58
N TRP A 117 -6.72 16.54 12.67
CA TRP A 117 -6.86 16.71 11.23
C TRP A 117 -7.61 15.55 10.58
N TRP A 118 -7.83 14.43 11.24
CA TRP A 118 -8.71 13.38 10.73
C TRP A 118 -10.14 13.68 11.15
N GLN A 119 -11.01 13.87 10.16
CA GLN A 119 -12.41 14.16 10.39
C GLN A 119 -13.26 13.16 9.64
N TYR A 120 -14.28 12.62 10.30
CA TYR A 120 -15.32 11.87 9.62
C TYR A 120 -16.20 12.86 8.84
N VAL A 121 -16.24 12.73 7.52
CA VAL A 121 -16.99 13.63 6.64
C VAL A 121 -18.14 12.84 6.00
N PRO A 122 -19.41 13.12 6.39
CA PRO A 122 -20.58 12.56 5.74
C PRO A 122 -20.57 12.83 4.23
N GLY A 123 -20.82 11.80 3.43
CA GLY A 123 -20.80 11.87 1.96
C GLY A 123 -19.40 12.00 1.34
N ALA A 124 -18.33 11.81 2.11
CA ALA A 124 -17.00 11.59 1.52
C ALA A 124 -16.86 10.14 1.08
N ASP A 125 -16.51 9.95 -0.19
CA ASP A 125 -16.32 8.65 -0.83
C ASP A 125 -15.34 8.77 -2.01
N TRP A 126 -15.20 7.70 -2.80
CA TRP A 126 -14.27 7.68 -3.93
C TRP A 126 -14.64 8.66 -5.06
N GLN A 127 -15.91 9.05 -5.20
CA GLN A 127 -16.39 10.05 -6.18
C GLN A 127 -16.28 11.47 -5.64
N HIS A 128 -16.35 11.60 -4.31
CA HIS A 128 -16.37 12.84 -3.54
C HIS A 128 -15.26 12.85 -2.45
N PRO A 129 -13.96 12.88 -2.81
CA PRO A 129 -12.88 12.58 -1.84
C PRO A 129 -12.65 13.62 -0.75
N GLU A 130 -13.19 14.83 -0.91
CA GLU A 130 -13.14 15.89 0.10
C GLU A 130 -14.52 16.14 0.74
N GLY A 131 -15.51 15.27 0.49
CA GLY A 131 -16.91 15.41 0.92
C GLY A 131 -17.85 15.78 -0.23
N PRO A 132 -19.16 15.93 0.05
CA PRO A 132 -20.25 15.87 -0.95
C PRO A 132 -20.22 16.95 -2.03
N ASN A 133 -19.47 18.04 -1.80
CA ASN A 133 -19.31 19.14 -2.76
C ASN A 133 -18.05 18.99 -3.63
N SER A 134 -17.23 17.97 -3.41
CA SER A 134 -16.04 17.66 -4.21
C SER A 134 -16.38 16.74 -5.39
N SER A 135 -15.45 16.53 -6.31
CA SER A 135 -15.63 15.55 -7.40
C SER A 135 -14.29 15.05 -7.94
N ILE A 136 -14.30 13.87 -8.57
CA ILE A 136 -13.16 13.35 -9.34
C ILE A 136 -13.06 13.90 -10.77
N LYS A 137 -13.82 14.94 -11.14
CA LYS A 137 -13.73 15.57 -12.46
C LYS A 137 -12.34 16.15 -12.68
N ASN A 138 -11.70 15.83 -13.81
CA ASN A 138 -10.29 16.15 -14.09
C ASN A 138 -9.27 15.44 -13.17
N ARG A 139 -9.71 14.41 -12.43
CA ARG A 139 -8.86 13.55 -11.59
C ARG A 139 -8.95 12.09 -12.03
N GLU A 140 -9.22 11.84 -13.31
CA GLU A 140 -9.44 10.50 -13.87
C GLU A 140 -8.20 9.60 -13.73
N ASN A 141 -7.00 10.19 -13.79
CA ASN A 141 -5.71 9.50 -13.64
C ASN A 141 -5.10 9.64 -12.23
N PHE A 142 -5.85 10.14 -11.25
CA PHE A 142 -5.42 10.14 -9.86
C PHE A 142 -5.74 8.76 -9.26
N PRO A 143 -5.00 8.30 -8.23
CA PRO A 143 -5.35 7.06 -7.56
C PRO A 143 -6.73 7.17 -6.94
N VAL A 144 -7.50 6.07 -7.03
CA VAL A 144 -8.75 5.96 -6.28
C VAL A 144 -8.44 5.87 -4.78
N VAL A 145 -9.25 6.56 -3.97
CA VAL A 145 -9.14 6.63 -2.50
C VAL A 145 -10.50 6.37 -1.84
N HIS A 146 -10.56 6.38 -0.51
CA HIS A 146 -11.73 5.95 0.27
C HIS A 146 -12.11 4.49 0.03
N ILE A 147 -11.10 3.66 -0.23
CA ILE A 147 -11.24 2.24 -0.54
C ILE A 147 -10.83 1.43 0.68
N VAL A 148 -11.75 0.63 1.21
CA VAL A 148 -11.41 -0.36 2.24
C VAL A 148 -10.85 -1.64 1.63
N TYR A 149 -10.35 -2.57 2.44
CA TYR A 149 -9.75 -3.80 1.94
C TYR A 149 -10.71 -4.62 1.05
N GLU A 150 -11.99 -4.71 1.43
CA GLU A 150 -13.01 -5.43 0.65
C GLU A 150 -13.31 -4.79 -0.71
N ASP A 151 -13.33 -3.45 -0.79
CA ASP A 151 -13.51 -2.71 -2.05
C ASP A 151 -12.38 -3.03 -3.04
N ALA A 152 -11.14 -3.05 -2.54
CA ALA A 152 -9.95 -3.38 -3.32
C ALA A 152 -9.97 -4.84 -3.83
N LEU A 153 -10.40 -5.78 -2.99
CA LEU A 153 -10.58 -7.20 -3.39
C LEU A 153 -11.67 -7.37 -4.44
N ALA A 154 -12.81 -6.68 -4.30
CA ALA A 154 -13.90 -6.74 -5.25
C ALA A 154 -13.46 -6.25 -6.63
N TYR A 155 -12.74 -5.12 -6.68
CA TYR A 155 -12.14 -4.62 -7.91
C TYR A 155 -11.13 -5.62 -8.50
N ALA A 156 -10.19 -6.13 -7.69
CA ALA A 156 -9.15 -7.04 -8.17
C ALA A 156 -9.76 -8.28 -8.82
N LYS A 157 -10.77 -8.88 -8.17
CA LYS A 157 -11.52 -10.02 -8.68
C LYS A 157 -12.22 -9.71 -10.01
N TRP A 158 -12.93 -8.58 -10.11
CA TRP A 158 -13.57 -8.16 -11.36
C TRP A 158 -12.56 -7.97 -12.49
N ALA A 159 -11.38 -7.42 -12.18
CA ALA A 159 -10.32 -7.19 -13.14
C ALA A 159 -9.62 -8.49 -13.59
N GLY A 160 -9.91 -9.64 -12.99
CA GLY A 160 -9.21 -10.90 -13.22
C GLY A 160 -7.79 -10.92 -12.62
N LYS A 161 -7.61 -10.21 -11.50
CA LYS A 161 -6.32 -9.96 -10.83
C LYS A 161 -6.42 -10.25 -9.33
N GLU A 162 -5.31 -10.06 -8.63
CA GLU A 162 -5.20 -10.22 -7.18
C GLU A 162 -4.56 -8.98 -6.53
N LEU A 163 -4.71 -8.81 -5.21
CA LEU A 163 -3.87 -7.88 -4.45
C LEU A 163 -2.51 -8.51 -4.16
N PRO A 164 -1.41 -7.72 -4.08
CA PRO A 164 -0.10 -8.25 -3.74
C PRO A 164 -0.04 -8.73 -2.29
N THR A 165 0.80 -9.72 -2.02
CA THR A 165 1.27 -9.95 -0.64
C THR A 165 2.21 -8.83 -0.18
N GLU A 166 2.41 -8.72 1.12
CA GLU A 166 3.38 -7.78 1.69
C GLU A 166 4.78 -8.00 1.09
N ALA A 167 5.21 -9.25 0.97
CA ALA A 167 6.50 -9.61 0.42
C ALA A 167 6.62 -9.34 -1.08
N GLN A 168 5.56 -9.59 -1.86
CA GLN A 168 5.51 -9.22 -3.28
C GLN A 168 5.64 -7.72 -3.46
N TRP A 169 4.86 -6.95 -2.69
CA TRP A 169 4.88 -5.51 -2.75
C TRP A 169 6.26 -4.94 -2.39
N GLU A 170 6.89 -5.44 -1.33
CA GLU A 170 8.20 -4.92 -0.90
C GLU A 170 9.32 -5.28 -1.88
N LEU A 171 9.34 -6.50 -2.41
CA LEU A 171 10.26 -6.89 -3.48
C LEU A 171 10.13 -5.93 -4.68
N ALA A 172 8.88 -5.67 -5.08
CA ALA A 172 8.58 -4.78 -6.19
C ALA A 172 9.03 -3.34 -5.90
N ALA A 173 8.75 -2.82 -4.70
CA ALA A 173 9.13 -1.47 -4.27
C ALA A 173 10.64 -1.26 -4.26
N ARG A 174 11.42 -2.26 -3.84
CA ARG A 174 12.89 -2.23 -3.84
C ARG A 174 13.48 -2.08 -5.24
N GLY A 175 12.74 -2.41 -6.30
CA GLY A 175 13.10 -2.03 -7.68
C GLY A 175 14.45 -2.57 -8.15
N GLY A 176 14.90 -3.71 -7.62
CA GLY A 176 16.20 -4.29 -7.94
C GLY A 176 17.30 -4.03 -6.89
N LEU A 177 17.10 -3.07 -5.99
CA LEU A 177 18.08 -2.67 -4.97
C LEU A 177 18.00 -3.56 -3.71
N ASP A 178 19.14 -3.99 -3.20
CA ASP A 178 19.23 -4.67 -1.91
C ASP A 178 19.47 -3.65 -0.80
N GLY A 179 18.63 -3.69 0.25
CA GLY A 179 18.84 -2.90 1.47
C GLY A 179 18.69 -1.38 1.35
N ALA A 180 18.26 -0.85 0.20
CA ALA A 180 18.09 0.59 0.02
C ALA A 180 16.92 1.17 0.87
N ASP A 181 17.09 2.40 1.36
CA ASP A 181 16.08 3.08 2.17
C ASP A 181 14.83 3.49 1.38
N PHE A 182 15.00 3.83 0.09
CA PHE A 182 13.94 4.24 -0.82
C PHE A 182 13.97 3.40 -2.11
N ALA A 183 12.88 3.46 -2.88
CA ALA A 183 12.72 2.74 -4.14
C ALA A 183 13.73 3.15 -5.23
N TRP A 184 14.46 4.25 -4.99
CA TRP A 184 15.45 4.82 -5.91
C TRP A 184 16.87 4.92 -5.30
N GLY A 185 17.09 4.47 -4.06
CA GLY A 185 18.39 4.57 -3.39
C GLY A 185 18.28 4.99 -1.92
N ASN A 186 19.36 5.59 -1.38
CA ASN A 186 19.47 5.91 0.05
C ASN A 186 19.26 7.39 0.38
N GLU A 187 19.16 8.25 -0.62
CA GLU A 187 18.93 9.68 -0.44
C GLU A 187 17.46 10.01 -0.72
N PHE A 188 16.82 10.75 0.18
CA PHE A 188 15.39 11.07 0.06
C PHE A 188 15.09 11.98 -1.14
N MET A 189 15.94 12.98 -1.36
CA MET A 189 15.85 13.92 -2.48
C MET A 189 17.20 14.02 -3.19
N PRO A 190 17.58 13.01 -4.00
CA PRO A 190 18.87 12.97 -4.67
C PRO A 190 19.07 14.21 -5.53
N ASN A 191 20.14 14.97 -5.26
CA ASN A 191 20.43 16.26 -5.89
C ASN A 191 19.30 17.30 -5.74
N GLY A 192 18.55 17.24 -4.62
CA GLY A 192 17.42 18.13 -4.36
C GLY A 192 16.16 17.81 -5.18
N LYS A 193 16.13 16.70 -5.92
CA LYS A 193 14.97 16.31 -6.72
C LYS A 193 13.88 15.67 -5.86
N VAL A 194 12.63 16.12 -6.01
CA VAL A 194 11.47 15.43 -5.42
C VAL A 194 11.21 14.14 -6.19
N MET A 195 11.14 13.02 -5.46
CA MET A 195 11.05 11.67 -6.04
C MET A 195 9.72 10.97 -5.77
N ALA A 196 8.85 11.55 -4.94
CA ALA A 196 7.55 11.00 -4.58
C ALA A 196 6.59 12.11 -4.10
N ASN A 197 5.29 11.83 -4.20
CA ASN A 197 4.27 12.67 -3.56
C ASN A 197 4.25 12.38 -2.05
N THR A 198 4.97 13.18 -1.27
CA THR A 198 4.96 13.16 0.20
C THR A 198 4.69 14.57 0.74
N TRP A 199 4.53 14.72 2.05
CA TRP A 199 4.37 16.03 2.68
C TRP A 199 5.68 16.83 2.61
N GLN A 200 5.58 18.14 2.39
CA GLN A 200 6.70 19.09 2.44
C GLN A 200 6.37 20.23 3.39
N GLY A 201 7.23 20.47 4.38
CA GLY A 201 7.00 21.41 5.48
C GLY A 201 6.71 20.71 6.81
N ARG A 202 6.28 21.47 7.82
CA ARG A 202 5.91 20.93 9.13
C ARG A 202 4.50 20.34 9.12
N PHE A 203 4.44 19.02 9.02
CA PHE A 203 3.20 18.27 9.24
C PHE A 203 2.58 18.57 10.63
N PRO A 204 1.25 18.65 10.78
CA PRO A 204 0.20 18.53 9.75
C PRO A 204 -0.25 19.86 9.13
N TRP A 205 0.35 21.01 9.45
CA TRP A 205 -0.27 22.32 9.23
C TRP A 205 0.45 23.18 8.18
N GLU A 206 1.77 23.03 8.04
CA GLU A 206 2.59 23.79 7.09
C GLU A 206 2.85 22.95 5.84
N ASN A 207 2.30 23.40 4.72
CA ASN A 207 2.49 22.80 3.41
C ASN A 207 3.31 23.75 2.53
N LEU A 208 4.49 23.30 2.11
CA LEU A 208 5.41 24.03 1.24
C LEU A 208 5.17 23.78 -0.26
N LYS A 209 4.22 22.90 -0.61
CA LYS A 209 3.77 22.73 -2.00
C LYS A 209 2.97 23.93 -2.48
N HIS A 210 2.98 24.15 -3.79
CA HIS A 210 2.19 25.20 -4.45
C HIS A 210 0.69 24.91 -4.52
N HIS A 211 0.26 23.69 -4.20
CA HIS A 211 -1.13 23.25 -4.20
C HIS A 211 -1.50 22.65 -2.84
N PRO A 212 -2.81 22.55 -2.51
CA PRO A 212 -3.25 21.86 -1.30
C PRO A 212 -2.71 20.42 -1.19
N PRO A 213 -2.51 19.89 0.03
CA PRO A 213 -2.14 18.50 0.20
C PRO A 213 -3.22 17.58 -0.38
N GLY A 214 -2.79 16.56 -1.12
CA GLY A 214 -3.69 15.62 -1.75
C GLY A 214 -2.94 14.62 -2.62
N THR A 215 -3.71 13.72 -3.21
CA THR A 215 -3.19 12.81 -4.23
C THR A 215 -2.78 13.58 -5.48
N GLU A 216 -1.87 13.00 -6.25
CA GLU A 216 -1.40 13.52 -7.53
C GLU A 216 -1.62 12.44 -8.60
N THR A 217 -1.56 12.84 -9.88
CA THR A 217 -1.71 11.90 -11.01
C THR A 217 -0.70 10.76 -10.88
N VAL A 218 -1.14 9.52 -11.13
CA VAL A 218 -0.25 8.36 -11.07
C VAL A 218 0.89 8.52 -12.08
N GLY A 219 2.10 8.16 -11.68
CA GLY A 219 3.29 8.27 -12.52
C GLY A 219 3.85 9.68 -12.68
N SER A 220 3.47 10.63 -11.81
CA SER A 220 4.04 11.99 -11.84
C SER A 220 5.52 12.03 -11.46
N TYR A 221 6.01 11.01 -10.76
CA TYR A 221 7.39 10.89 -10.30
C TYR A 221 8.15 9.78 -11.05
N PRO A 222 9.49 9.73 -11.01
CA PRO A 222 10.26 8.68 -11.69
C PRO A 222 9.90 7.27 -11.21
N ALA A 223 9.88 6.32 -12.14
CA ALA A 223 9.74 4.91 -11.80
C ALA A 223 10.99 4.35 -11.09
N ASN A 224 10.80 3.30 -10.29
CA ASN A 224 11.91 2.53 -9.73
C ASN A 224 12.58 1.62 -10.78
N GLY A 225 13.60 0.85 -10.39
CA GLY A 225 14.37 0.01 -11.32
C GLY A 225 13.59 -1.16 -11.97
N TYR A 226 12.35 -1.44 -11.54
CA TYR A 226 11.44 -2.38 -12.22
C TYR A 226 10.39 -1.67 -13.10
N GLY A 227 10.43 -0.35 -13.22
CA GLY A 227 9.47 0.41 -14.01
C GLY A 227 8.13 0.65 -13.32
N LEU A 228 8.08 0.51 -11.99
CA LEU A 228 6.90 0.79 -11.17
C LEU A 228 6.92 2.24 -10.67
N TYR A 229 5.75 2.87 -10.69
CA TYR A 229 5.54 4.24 -10.23
C TYR A 229 4.86 4.28 -8.87
N ASP A 230 5.07 5.37 -8.14
CA ASP A 230 4.37 5.68 -6.87
C ASP A 230 4.45 4.54 -5.84
N MET A 231 5.51 3.73 -5.85
CA MET A 231 5.75 2.72 -4.79
C MET A 231 6.04 3.38 -3.44
N ILE A 232 6.27 4.69 -3.43
CA ILE A 232 6.55 5.51 -2.27
C ILE A 232 5.67 6.75 -2.39
N GLY A 233 4.88 7.04 -1.35
CA GLY A 233 4.00 8.20 -1.31
C GLY A 233 2.76 8.07 -2.19
N ASN A 234 2.17 9.21 -2.52
CA ASN A 234 0.84 9.35 -3.13
C ASN A 234 -0.25 8.75 -2.22
N VAL A 235 -0.48 7.45 -2.23
CA VAL A 235 -1.45 6.79 -1.34
C VAL A 235 -0.85 5.50 -0.77
N TRP A 236 -1.28 5.17 0.44
CA TRP A 236 -1.05 3.84 1.00
C TRP A 236 -1.68 2.77 0.12
N GLU A 237 -1.12 1.56 0.17
CA GLU A 237 -1.57 0.45 -0.66
C GLU A 237 -1.94 -0.79 0.16
N TRP A 238 -3.14 -1.30 -0.07
CA TRP A 238 -3.59 -2.57 0.47
C TRP A 238 -2.77 -3.76 -0.02
N THR A 239 -2.40 -4.64 0.92
CA THR A 239 -1.81 -5.96 0.65
C THR A 239 -2.66 -7.06 1.30
N THR A 240 -2.47 -8.32 0.88
CA THR A 240 -3.30 -9.44 1.36
C THR A 240 -3.00 -9.89 2.78
N ASP A 241 -1.87 -9.48 3.35
CA ASP A 241 -1.31 -10.08 4.55
C ASP A 241 -2.02 -9.55 5.80
N TRP A 242 -2.38 -10.46 6.71
CA TRP A 242 -2.80 -10.05 8.06
C TRP A 242 -1.59 -9.49 8.80
N TYR A 243 -1.79 -8.34 9.45
CA TYR A 243 -0.72 -7.70 10.19
C TYR A 243 -0.29 -8.55 11.38
N ARG A 244 0.99 -8.50 11.70
CA ARG A 244 1.59 -9.04 12.92
C ARG A 244 2.70 -8.10 13.38
N GLU A 245 2.85 -7.94 14.69
CA GLU A 245 3.73 -6.93 15.29
C GLU A 245 5.21 -7.07 14.93
N LYS A 246 5.67 -8.29 14.63
CA LYS A 246 7.07 -8.56 14.25
C LYS A 246 7.14 -9.54 13.11
N HIS A 247 8.14 -9.37 12.26
CA HIS A 247 8.49 -10.37 11.26
C HIS A 247 8.99 -11.68 11.93
N PRO A 248 8.88 -12.83 11.25
CA PRO A 248 9.50 -14.06 11.73
C PRO A 248 11.03 -13.94 11.70
N GLU A 249 11.68 -14.62 12.64
CA GLU A 249 13.13 -14.77 12.64
C GLU A 249 13.62 -15.55 11.41
N ASN A 250 14.86 -15.29 10.98
CA ASN A 250 15.47 -16.06 9.92
C ASN A 250 15.57 -17.55 10.31
N PRO A 251 15.24 -18.48 9.40
CA PRO A 251 15.53 -19.88 9.64
C PRO A 251 17.04 -20.10 9.79
N THR A 252 17.43 -21.02 10.66
CA THR A 252 18.85 -21.33 10.93
C THR A 252 19.57 -21.95 9.73
N LYS A 253 18.83 -22.49 8.75
CA LYS A 253 19.36 -23.08 7.52
C LYS A 253 18.76 -22.39 6.29
N ALA A 254 19.59 -22.07 5.30
CA ALA A 254 19.18 -21.43 4.05
C ALA A 254 18.17 -22.26 3.23
N CYS A 255 18.16 -23.58 3.36
CA CYS A 255 17.17 -24.44 2.69
C CYS A 255 15.73 -24.22 3.19
N CYS A 256 15.55 -23.54 4.32
CA CYS A 256 14.26 -23.31 4.95
C CYS A 256 13.75 -21.87 4.76
N THR A 257 14.40 -21.06 3.90
CA THR A 257 13.93 -19.71 3.56
C THR A 257 12.48 -19.77 3.07
N PRO A 258 11.53 -19.05 3.71
CA PRO A 258 10.13 -19.07 3.31
C PRO A 258 9.95 -18.68 1.84
N LYS A 259 9.19 -19.49 1.09
CA LYS A 259 8.81 -19.19 -0.29
C LYS A 259 7.37 -18.68 -0.33
N ASN A 260 7.14 -17.52 -0.95
CA ASN A 260 5.86 -16.83 -1.08
C ASN A 260 5.11 -16.68 0.27
N PRO A 261 5.71 -16.02 1.29
CA PRO A 261 5.06 -15.87 2.59
C PRO A 261 3.75 -15.09 2.49
N ARG A 262 2.82 -15.36 3.41
CA ARG A 262 1.44 -14.82 3.46
C ARG A 262 1.11 -14.06 4.74
N GLY A 263 2.13 -13.63 5.48
CA GLY A 263 1.97 -12.81 6.68
C GLY A 263 1.52 -13.59 7.92
N GLY A 264 0.83 -12.90 8.84
CA GLY A 264 0.26 -13.48 10.05
C GLY A 264 -1.11 -14.13 9.83
N THR A 265 -1.77 -14.50 10.93
CA THR A 265 -3.18 -14.89 10.93
C THR A 265 -4.07 -13.69 11.28
N GLU A 266 -5.37 -13.78 10.99
CA GLU A 266 -6.34 -12.77 11.41
C GLU A 266 -6.30 -12.55 12.94
N ALA A 267 -6.16 -13.63 13.71
CA ALA A 267 -6.07 -13.59 15.17
C ALA A 267 -4.86 -12.80 15.69
N ASP A 268 -3.75 -12.79 14.94
CA ASP A 268 -2.53 -12.02 15.25
C ASP A 268 -2.72 -10.53 14.97
N SER A 269 -3.67 -10.18 14.10
CA SER A 269 -3.81 -8.83 13.59
C SER A 269 -4.52 -7.87 14.54
N TYR A 270 -5.36 -8.37 15.45
CA TYR A 270 -6.13 -7.51 16.34
C TYR A 270 -5.24 -6.69 17.28
N ASN A 271 -5.59 -5.41 17.47
CA ASN A 271 -4.98 -4.59 18.50
C ASN A 271 -5.53 -4.96 19.88
N ARG A 272 -4.82 -5.84 20.59
CA ARG A 272 -5.21 -6.35 21.92
C ARG A 272 -5.23 -5.29 23.03
N LYS A 273 -4.79 -4.06 22.76
CA LYS A 273 -4.90 -2.93 23.70
C LYS A 273 -6.28 -2.29 23.70
N LEU A 274 -7.09 -2.52 22.66
CA LEU A 274 -8.47 -2.05 22.57
C LEU A 274 -9.43 -3.01 23.27
N SER A 275 -10.58 -2.50 23.72
CA SER A 275 -11.66 -3.36 24.22
C SER A 275 -12.12 -4.35 23.15
N PRO A 276 -12.62 -5.55 23.50
CA PRO A 276 -13.07 -6.53 22.53
C PRO A 276 -14.10 -6.00 21.52
N SER A 277 -14.99 -5.09 21.94
CA SER A 277 -16.00 -4.47 21.06
C SER A 277 -15.42 -3.51 20.02
N MET A 278 -14.23 -2.95 20.28
CA MET A 278 -13.52 -2.03 19.37
C MET A 278 -12.42 -2.73 18.55
N GLN A 279 -12.20 -4.03 18.77
CA GLN A 279 -11.18 -4.78 18.05
C GLN A 279 -11.65 -5.08 16.62
N LYS A 280 -10.99 -4.47 15.63
CA LYS A 280 -11.11 -4.82 14.22
C LYS A 280 -9.86 -5.58 13.75
N PRO A 281 -10.00 -6.53 12.82
CA PRO A 281 -8.85 -7.21 12.25
C PRO A 281 -8.12 -6.28 11.28
N ARG A 282 -6.79 -6.42 11.17
CA ARG A 282 -5.93 -5.46 10.48
C ARG A 282 -5.12 -6.09 9.35
N LYS A 283 -5.14 -5.48 8.17
CA LYS A 283 -4.27 -5.85 7.04
C LYS A 283 -3.05 -4.94 6.99
N VAL A 284 -2.03 -5.35 6.25
CA VAL A 284 -0.81 -4.55 6.07
C VAL A 284 -1.00 -3.54 4.95
N LEU A 285 -0.81 -2.26 5.26
CA LEU A 285 -0.58 -1.21 4.28
C LEU A 285 0.92 -1.00 4.03
N LYS A 286 1.27 -0.67 2.78
CA LYS A 286 2.63 -0.35 2.34
C LYS A 286 2.69 0.96 1.54
N GLY A 287 3.88 1.57 1.44
CA GLY A 287 4.16 2.69 0.53
C GLY A 287 4.03 4.10 1.10
N GLY A 288 3.28 4.31 2.18
CA GLY A 288 3.01 5.65 2.69
C GLY A 288 2.14 6.48 1.75
N SER A 289 1.86 7.73 2.08
CA SER A 289 0.99 8.60 1.29
C SER A 289 1.53 10.03 1.20
N PHE A 290 0.78 10.91 0.52
CA PHE A 290 1.05 12.35 0.45
C PHE A 290 1.10 13.05 1.82
N LEU A 291 0.63 12.41 2.90
CA LEU A 291 0.71 12.91 4.27
C LEU A 291 2.00 12.50 5.00
N CYS A 292 2.74 11.53 4.47
CA CYS A 292 3.95 11.07 5.14
C CYS A 292 5.07 12.10 5.04
N SER A 293 5.86 12.23 6.10
CA SER A 293 6.89 13.27 6.26
C SER A 293 8.04 12.74 7.12
N PRO A 294 9.31 13.13 6.85
CA PRO A 294 10.45 12.80 7.72
C PRO A 294 10.23 13.18 9.19
N ASN A 295 9.52 14.28 9.46
CA ASN A 295 9.30 14.83 10.79
C ASN A 295 8.09 14.24 11.55
N TYR A 296 7.34 13.31 10.96
CA TYR A 296 6.17 12.69 11.59
C TYR A 296 6.10 11.19 11.27
N CYS A 297 5.77 10.85 10.02
CA CYS A 297 5.61 9.49 9.55
C CYS A 297 6.51 9.23 8.35
N ALA A 298 7.64 8.54 8.57
CA ALA A 298 8.57 8.13 7.52
C ALA A 298 8.29 6.69 7.05
N ARG A 299 7.01 6.31 7.00
CA ARG A 299 6.56 4.97 6.58
C ARG A 299 6.30 4.85 5.07
N TYR A 300 6.95 5.69 4.29
CA TYR A 300 6.93 5.62 2.83
C TYR A 300 8.08 4.76 2.26
N ARG A 301 8.98 4.26 3.10
CA ARG A 301 10.10 3.39 2.70
C ARG A 301 9.61 1.98 2.33
N PRO A 302 10.31 1.24 1.46
CA PRO A 302 9.90 -0.13 1.07
C PRO A 302 9.70 -1.08 2.26
N ALA A 303 10.61 -1.03 3.25
CA ALA A 303 10.54 -1.84 4.46
C ALA A 303 9.41 -1.44 5.41
N ALA A 304 8.90 -0.21 5.29
CA ALA A 304 7.88 0.29 6.19
C ALA A 304 6.55 -0.42 5.97
N ARG A 305 5.79 -0.55 7.05
CA ARG A 305 4.50 -1.23 7.10
C ARG A 305 3.59 -0.57 8.12
N HIS A 306 2.28 -0.61 7.88
CA HIS A 306 1.30 -0.05 8.81
C HIS A 306 0.13 -1.02 9.00
N PRO A 307 -0.31 -1.28 10.24
CA PRO A 307 -1.54 -2.01 10.49
C PRO A 307 -2.75 -1.11 10.27
N GLU A 308 -3.65 -1.48 9.36
CA GLU A 308 -4.89 -0.75 9.11
C GLU A 308 -6.10 -1.65 9.31
N ASP A 309 -7.12 -1.15 10.01
CA ASP A 309 -8.39 -1.85 10.18
C ASP A 309 -9.07 -2.02 8.82
N ILE A 310 -9.57 -3.24 8.54
CA ILE A 310 -10.07 -3.58 7.19
C ILE A 310 -11.30 -2.80 6.74
N ASP A 311 -11.96 -2.10 7.64
CA ASP A 311 -13.17 -1.30 7.45
C ASP A 311 -12.87 0.21 7.45
N THR A 312 -11.60 0.62 7.52
CA THR A 312 -11.22 2.03 7.53
C THR A 312 -10.93 2.53 6.12
N SER A 313 -11.74 3.50 5.67
CA SER A 313 -11.56 4.22 4.42
C SER A 313 -11.04 5.63 4.70
N THR A 314 -10.08 6.09 3.91
CA THR A 314 -9.54 7.46 4.04
C THR A 314 -9.16 8.05 2.69
N ASN A 315 -8.97 9.37 2.63
CA ASN A 315 -8.54 10.08 1.42
C ASN A 315 -7.08 9.83 1.01
N HIS A 316 -6.37 8.91 1.67
CA HIS A 316 -4.96 8.60 1.39
C HIS A 316 -4.64 7.10 1.31
N ILE A 317 -5.65 6.21 1.27
CA ILE A 317 -5.51 4.77 1.07
C ILE A 317 -6.12 4.40 -0.29
N GLY A 318 -5.34 3.71 -1.11
CA GLY A 318 -5.73 3.10 -2.37
C GLY A 318 -5.10 1.71 -2.52
N PHE A 319 -4.83 1.28 -3.75
CA PHE A 319 -4.24 -0.03 -4.02
C PHE A 319 -3.71 -0.16 -5.46
N ARG A 320 -2.93 -1.22 -5.69
CA ARG A 320 -2.58 -1.73 -7.02
C ARG A 320 -2.75 -3.24 -7.07
N THR A 321 -2.73 -3.83 -8.26
CA THR A 321 -3.01 -5.26 -8.43
C THR A 321 -1.88 -6.02 -9.12
N ILE A 322 -1.93 -7.35 -9.00
CA ILE A 322 -0.97 -8.30 -9.56
C ILE A 322 -1.66 -9.44 -10.32
N VAL A 323 -0.87 -10.17 -11.11
CA VAL A 323 -1.24 -11.46 -11.69
C VAL A 323 -0.08 -12.43 -11.48
N CYS A 324 -0.33 -13.53 -10.76
CA CYS A 324 0.63 -14.62 -10.63
C CYS A 324 0.48 -15.59 -11.81
N PRO A 325 1.57 -16.02 -12.47
CA PRO A 325 1.48 -17.07 -13.48
C PRO A 325 0.87 -18.34 -12.88
N SER A 326 -0.01 -19.00 -13.63
CA SER A 326 -0.50 -20.33 -13.27
C SER A 326 0.68 -21.30 -13.23
N VAL A 327 0.80 -22.07 -12.15
CA VAL A 327 1.76 -23.19 -12.10
C VAL A 327 1.23 -24.26 -13.05
N THR A 328 1.78 -24.35 -14.26
CA THR A 328 1.60 -25.56 -15.08
C THR A 328 2.37 -26.66 -14.36
N ILE A 329 1.65 -27.54 -13.67
CA ILE A 329 2.23 -28.81 -13.24
C ILE A 329 2.33 -29.63 -14.52
N GLU A 330 3.51 -29.63 -15.15
CA GLU A 330 3.86 -30.66 -16.13
C GLU A 330 3.77 -32.00 -15.37
N GLN A 331 2.75 -32.80 -15.71
CA GLN A 331 2.66 -34.18 -15.27
C GLN A 331 3.72 -34.95 -16.08
N ASP A 332 4.82 -35.31 -15.42
CA ASP A 332 5.76 -36.33 -15.91
C ASP A 332 5.14 -37.72 -15.88
#